data_AF-A0A971A0Z4-F1
#
_entry.id   AF-A0A971A0Z4-F1
#
_cell.length_a   1.000
_cell.length_b   1.000
_cell.length_c   1.000
_cell.angle_alpha   90.00
_cell.angle_beta   90.00
_cell.angle_gamma   90.00
#
_symmetry.space_group_name_H-M   'P 1'
#
loop_
_entity.id
_entity.type
_entity.pdbx_description
1 polymer ?
#
loop_
_entity_poly.entity_id
_entity_poly.type
_entity_poly.pdbx_seq_one_letter_code
_entity_poly.pdbx_strand_id
1 'polypeptide(L)'
;RYTIIPDLKELGAGDDWTCFDYPKMAQGVERKLGRKVKHSEVSSYFVEKAMQFIRTHPARALELVAIKAALFWGPQEVGSNKVIALEKSNSATLRYLPGFSLALSLAIFGLLQFFLARRRPSTQDETSPSEAEHRFEMSMLLLAFVLAYFASYLPFFVVGRYRIPVIPFLLLFGAYGLYCVGRLFASARWSMAVGWLAVLAVLYGVASIRLVPHEPNRAQWHLLRASCYRLDDKPDLAIRECRAAIEADPASEEGHRRLADMLYGKGDYPGAAEHYARAVERRPDYMQARYNLAMALLAQRRHEEAIAHLRWIVEHHANQPNVHYLLGRTLRAAGDVEGAAEQYRRAIALQPDYYQAHNNLANILIAQGKVDQAIEHYRRALEIHPDYDTARQNLEKALRSKGGPN
;
A
#
# COMPACT_ATOMS: atom_id res chain seq x y z
N ARG A 1 -15.15 -0.37 -4.46
CA ARG A 1 -13.91 -1.17 -4.28
C ARG A 1 -12.85 -0.61 -5.21
N TYR A 2 -11.96 0.26 -4.72
CA TYR A 2 -10.83 0.75 -5.51
C TYR A 2 -9.68 -0.22 -5.29
N THR A 3 -9.72 -1.32 -6.04
CA THR A 3 -8.60 -2.25 -6.17
C THR A 3 -7.42 -1.47 -6.75
N ILE A 4 -6.23 -1.66 -6.18
CA ILE A 4 -4.95 -1.17 -6.71
C ILE A 4 -4.91 -1.37 -8.23
N ILE A 5 -4.33 -0.40 -8.95
CA ILE A 5 -4.14 -0.49 -10.41
C ILE A 5 -3.51 -1.86 -10.71
N PRO A 6 -4.20 -2.79 -11.40
CA PRO A 6 -3.76 -4.17 -11.59
C PRO A 6 -2.32 -4.26 -12.10
N ASP A 7 -1.93 -3.31 -12.96
CA ASP A 7 -0.60 -3.18 -13.53
C ASP A 7 0.52 -2.99 -12.50
N LEU A 8 0.30 -2.28 -11.40
CA LEU A 8 1.35 -2.07 -10.39
C LEU A 8 1.71 -3.40 -9.73
N LYS A 9 0.71 -4.21 -9.35
CA LYS A 9 0.94 -5.55 -8.79
C LYS A 9 1.68 -6.46 -9.76
N GLU A 10 1.30 -6.43 -11.05
CA GLU A 10 1.96 -7.19 -12.10
C GLU A 10 3.43 -6.79 -12.32
N LEU A 11 3.78 -5.53 -12.03
CA LEU A 11 5.15 -5.01 -12.13
C LEU A 11 5.97 -5.24 -10.86
N GLY A 12 5.43 -5.98 -9.89
CA GLY A 12 6.13 -6.35 -8.65
C GLY A 12 6.00 -5.33 -7.52
N ALA A 13 5.11 -4.33 -7.63
CA ALA A 13 4.67 -3.59 -6.46
C ALA A 13 3.80 -4.52 -5.60
N GLY A 14 4.33 -4.93 -4.46
CA GLY A 14 3.50 -5.53 -3.41
C GLY A 14 2.42 -4.56 -2.93
N ASP A 15 1.48 -5.08 -2.15
CA ASP A 15 0.40 -4.28 -1.55
C ASP A 15 0.91 -3.14 -0.63
N ASP A 16 2.14 -3.26 -0.12
CA ASP A 16 2.83 -2.24 0.68
C ASP A 16 3.82 -1.37 -0.13
N TRP A 17 3.51 -1.11 -1.40
CA TRP A 17 4.42 -0.33 -2.25
C TRP A 17 4.71 1.05 -1.66
N THR A 18 6.01 1.36 -1.55
CA THR A 18 6.51 2.70 -1.21
C THR A 18 7.28 3.29 -2.38
N CYS A 19 7.52 4.61 -2.36
CA CYS A 19 8.39 5.24 -3.36
C CYS A 19 9.82 4.65 -3.38
N PHE A 20 10.24 3.99 -2.30
CA PHE A 20 11.54 3.31 -2.22
C PHE A 20 11.55 1.94 -2.92
N ASP A 21 10.38 1.38 -3.26
CA ASP A 21 10.25 0.18 -4.09
C ASP A 21 10.26 0.51 -5.59
N TYR A 22 10.52 1.77 -5.98
CA TYR A 22 10.63 2.17 -7.39
C TYR A 22 11.65 1.35 -8.20
N PRO A 23 12.81 0.90 -7.66
CA PRO A 23 13.71 0.01 -8.39
C PRO A 23 13.06 -1.33 -8.77
N LYS A 24 12.24 -1.92 -7.89
CA LYS A 24 11.50 -3.17 -8.19
C LYS A 24 10.47 -2.95 -9.29
N MET A 25 9.81 -1.80 -9.28
CA MET A 25 8.88 -1.38 -10.34
C MET A 25 9.60 -1.21 -11.68
N ALA A 26 10.77 -0.58 -11.68
CA ALA A 26 11.60 -0.47 -12.88
C ALA A 26 11.95 -1.87 -13.42
N GLN A 27 12.40 -2.78 -12.56
CA GLN A 27 12.68 -4.18 -12.93
C GLN A 27 11.43 -4.92 -13.46
N GLY A 28 10.24 -4.61 -12.94
CA GLY A 28 8.98 -5.12 -13.48
C GLY A 28 8.73 -4.65 -14.90
N VAL A 29 8.98 -3.36 -15.16
CA VAL A 29 8.84 -2.77 -16.50
C VAL A 29 9.89 -3.35 -17.45
N GLU A 30 11.13 -3.52 -16.99
CA GLU A 30 12.19 -4.19 -17.75
C GLU A 30 11.79 -5.60 -18.18
N ARG A 31 11.19 -6.38 -17.27
CA ARG A 31 10.69 -7.72 -17.57
C ARG A 31 9.57 -7.70 -18.61
N LYS A 32 8.61 -6.77 -18.52
CA LYS A 32 7.55 -6.64 -19.53
C LYS A 32 8.07 -6.20 -20.90
N LEU A 33 9.11 -5.37 -20.93
CA LEU A 33 9.69 -4.85 -22.17
C LEU A 33 10.83 -5.70 -22.73
N GLY A 34 11.32 -6.69 -21.98
CA GLY A 34 12.43 -7.56 -22.39
C GLY A 34 13.78 -6.85 -22.52
N ARG A 35 13.93 -5.64 -21.96
CA ARG A 35 15.14 -4.81 -22.06
C ARG A 35 15.34 -3.95 -20.81
N LYS A 36 16.58 -3.53 -20.56
CA LYS A 36 16.85 -2.52 -19.53
C LYS A 36 16.22 -1.18 -19.92
N VAL A 37 15.70 -0.46 -18.93
CA VAL A 37 15.06 0.85 -19.14
C VAL A 37 15.62 1.89 -18.19
N LYS A 38 15.72 3.13 -18.67
CA LYS A 38 16.03 4.28 -17.81
C LYS A 38 14.81 4.65 -16.96
N HIS A 39 15.03 5.31 -15.83
CA HIS A 39 13.94 5.77 -14.98
C HIS A 39 12.96 6.72 -15.68
N SER A 40 13.43 7.51 -16.65
CA SER A 40 12.55 8.35 -17.49
C SER A 40 11.62 7.52 -18.37
N GLU A 41 12.10 6.40 -18.92
CA GLU A 41 11.30 5.48 -19.75
C GLU A 41 10.25 4.73 -18.91
N VAL A 42 10.55 4.44 -17.63
CA VAL A 42 9.54 3.91 -16.69
C VAL A 42 8.40 4.92 -16.48
N SER A 43 8.71 6.22 -16.36
CA SER A 43 7.68 7.26 -16.27
C SER A 43 6.85 7.34 -17.56
N SER A 44 7.52 7.37 -18.73
CA SER A 44 6.86 7.38 -20.04
C SER A 44 5.94 6.18 -20.21
N TYR A 45 6.33 4.99 -19.76
CA TYR A 45 5.50 3.78 -19.80
C TYR A 45 4.15 3.98 -19.09
N PHE A 46 4.13 4.57 -17.90
CA PHE A 46 2.88 4.83 -17.18
C PHE A 46 2.06 5.96 -17.82
N VAL A 47 2.72 7.00 -18.33
CA VAL A 47 2.05 8.09 -19.05
C VAL A 47 1.38 7.55 -20.32
N GLU A 48 2.07 6.73 -21.09
CA GLU A 48 1.53 6.10 -22.30
C GLU A 48 0.32 5.23 -21.98
N LYS A 49 0.37 4.42 -20.92
CA LYS A 49 -0.78 3.64 -20.46
C LYS A 49 -1.96 4.51 -20.04
N ALA A 50 -1.73 5.58 -19.29
CA ALA A 50 -2.78 6.50 -18.89
C ALA A 50 -3.42 7.16 -20.14
N MET A 51 -2.61 7.61 -21.10
CA MET A 51 -3.09 8.19 -22.35
C MET A 51 -3.84 7.16 -23.20
N GLN A 52 -3.37 5.91 -23.26
CA GLN A 52 -4.06 4.83 -23.94
C GLN A 52 -5.42 4.55 -23.30
N PHE A 53 -5.49 4.49 -21.97
CA PHE A 53 -6.76 4.35 -21.24
C PHE A 53 -7.73 5.50 -21.56
N ILE A 54 -7.26 6.75 -21.55
CA ILE A 54 -8.09 7.92 -21.89
C ILE A 54 -8.61 7.84 -23.33
N ARG A 55 -7.76 7.46 -24.28
CA ARG A 55 -8.15 7.35 -25.70
C ARG A 55 -9.14 6.20 -25.95
N THR A 56 -8.95 5.08 -25.27
CA THR A 56 -9.79 3.88 -25.44
C THR A 56 -11.09 3.95 -24.65
N HIS A 57 -11.11 4.66 -23.52
CA HIS A 57 -12.25 4.76 -22.61
C HIS A 57 -12.54 6.22 -22.19
N PRO A 58 -12.82 7.13 -23.14
CA PRO A 58 -12.92 8.57 -22.85
C PRO A 58 -14.06 8.90 -21.88
N ALA A 59 -15.22 8.24 -22.03
CA ALA A 59 -16.35 8.44 -21.12
C ALA A 59 -16.02 8.02 -19.68
N ARG A 60 -15.36 6.87 -19.51
CA ARG A 60 -14.93 6.37 -18.20
C ARG A 60 -13.86 7.26 -17.57
N ALA A 61 -12.92 7.76 -18.38
CA ALA A 61 -11.91 8.70 -17.91
C ALA A 61 -12.55 9.99 -17.40
N LEU A 62 -13.51 10.56 -18.13
CA LEU A 62 -14.25 11.75 -17.71
C LEU A 62 -15.05 11.50 -16.43
N GLU A 63 -15.73 10.36 -16.33
CA GLU A 63 -16.45 9.96 -15.11
C GLU A 63 -15.53 9.88 -13.89
N LEU A 64 -14.37 9.24 -14.02
CA LEU A 64 -13.38 9.16 -12.93
C LEU A 64 -12.84 10.53 -12.54
N VAL A 65 -12.61 11.42 -13.49
CA VAL A 65 -12.21 12.82 -13.23
C VAL A 65 -13.32 13.58 -12.49
N ALA A 66 -14.58 13.41 -12.90
CA ALA A 66 -15.72 14.03 -12.21
C ALA A 66 -15.90 13.52 -10.77
N ILE A 67 -15.75 12.21 -10.56
CA ILE A 67 -15.75 11.60 -9.22
C ILE A 67 -14.63 12.19 -8.36
N LYS A 68 -13.40 12.33 -8.90
CA LYS A 68 -12.28 12.94 -8.20
C LYS A 68 -12.57 14.40 -7.83
N ALA A 69 -13.15 15.18 -8.74
CA ALA A 69 -13.55 16.55 -8.48
C ALA A 69 -14.58 16.65 -7.35
N ALA A 70 -15.62 15.81 -7.38
CA ALA A 70 -16.65 15.76 -6.34
C ALA A 70 -16.07 15.31 -4.99
N LEU A 71 -15.18 14.30 -4.98
CA LEU A 71 -14.46 13.89 -3.79
C LEU A 71 -13.57 15.00 -3.24
N PHE A 72 -12.95 15.83 -4.07
CA PHE A 72 -12.15 16.96 -3.59
C PHE A 72 -12.98 17.98 -2.80
N TRP A 73 -14.20 18.29 -3.25
CA TRP A 73 -15.06 19.25 -2.55
C TRP A 73 -15.91 18.61 -1.44
N GLY A 74 -15.90 17.28 -1.33
CA GLY A 74 -16.67 16.55 -0.32
C GLY A 74 -16.11 16.62 1.11
N PRO A 75 -16.92 16.20 2.10
CA PRO A 75 -16.53 16.24 3.52
C PRO A 75 -15.37 15.31 3.87
N GLN A 76 -15.24 14.18 3.18
CA GLN A 76 -14.24 13.16 3.50
C GLN A 76 -12.94 13.38 2.75
N GLU A 77 -11.82 13.20 3.46
CA GLU A 77 -10.51 13.07 2.85
C GLU A 77 -10.23 11.60 2.56
N VAL A 78 -10.04 11.32 1.27
CA VAL A 78 -9.70 9.98 0.79
C VAL A 78 -8.22 9.96 0.46
N GLY A 79 -7.50 8.92 0.87
CA GLY A 79 -6.08 8.73 0.58
C GLY A 79 -5.87 7.47 -0.26
N SER A 80 -4.77 7.41 -1.02
CA SER A 80 -4.40 6.18 -1.75
C SER A 80 -3.80 5.12 -0.82
N ASN A 81 -2.95 5.54 0.13
CA ASN A 81 -2.12 4.62 0.93
C ASN A 81 -2.47 4.65 2.43
N LYS A 82 -3.38 5.53 2.84
CA LYS A 82 -3.81 5.67 4.23
C LYS A 82 -5.31 5.89 4.30
N VAL A 83 -5.94 5.29 5.30
CA VAL A 83 -7.38 5.44 5.55
C VAL A 83 -7.59 6.65 6.47
N ILE A 84 -7.38 7.85 5.90
CA ILE A 84 -7.31 9.13 6.63
C ILE A 84 -8.53 9.37 7.54
N ALA A 85 -9.73 9.01 7.08
CA ALA A 85 -10.95 9.16 7.88
C ALA A 85 -10.89 8.39 9.21
N LEU A 86 -10.42 7.14 9.18
CA LEU A 86 -10.28 6.31 10.38
C LEU A 86 -9.11 6.79 11.25
N GLU A 87 -8.00 7.21 10.65
CA GLU A 87 -6.88 7.83 11.39
C GLU A 87 -7.32 9.07 12.17
N LYS A 88 -8.05 9.99 11.53
CA LYS A 88 -8.54 11.21 12.17
C LYS A 88 -9.51 10.90 13.30
N SER A 89 -10.49 10.02 13.07
CA SER A 89 -11.50 9.68 14.08
C SER A 89 -10.94 8.93 15.29
N ASN A 90 -9.87 8.13 15.11
CA ASN A 90 -9.22 7.39 16.18
C ASN A 90 -8.03 8.14 16.81
N SER A 91 -7.70 9.34 16.32
CA SER A 91 -6.63 10.16 16.89
C SER A 91 -7.13 10.97 18.08
N ALA A 92 -6.35 10.98 19.17
CA ALA A 92 -6.65 11.79 20.35
C ALA A 92 -6.69 13.30 20.05
N THR A 93 -5.88 13.75 19.08
CA THR A 93 -5.75 15.18 18.73
C THR A 93 -6.57 15.55 17.50
N LEU A 94 -6.54 14.72 16.45
CA LEU A 94 -7.13 15.09 15.16
C LEU A 94 -8.66 14.96 15.12
N ARG A 95 -9.28 14.18 16.01
CA ARG A 95 -10.74 13.96 16.01
C ARG A 95 -11.56 15.22 16.24
N TYR A 96 -10.95 16.24 16.85
CA TYR A 96 -11.61 17.51 17.17
C TYR A 96 -11.37 18.60 16.12
N LEU A 97 -10.47 18.37 15.17
CA LEU A 97 -10.20 19.38 14.15
C LEU A 97 -11.42 19.56 13.25
N PRO A 98 -11.81 20.80 12.96
CA PRO A 98 -12.90 21.05 12.03
C PRO A 98 -12.55 20.48 10.66
N GLY A 99 -13.44 19.64 10.13
CA GLY A 99 -13.27 19.04 8.81
C GLY A 99 -13.33 20.08 7.69
N PHE A 100 -13.00 19.65 6.48
CA PHE A 100 -12.97 20.51 5.29
C PHE A 100 -14.30 21.22 5.01
N SER A 101 -15.44 20.60 5.37
CA SER A 101 -16.78 21.19 5.21
C SER A 101 -16.91 22.54 5.92
N LEU A 102 -16.25 22.75 7.06
CA LEU A 102 -16.29 24.05 7.75
C LEU A 102 -15.55 25.12 6.95
N ALA A 103 -14.34 24.81 6.49
CA ALA A 103 -13.54 25.73 5.68
C ALA A 103 -14.28 26.10 4.38
N LEU A 104 -14.90 25.12 3.72
CA LEU A 104 -15.70 25.32 2.53
C LEU A 104 -16.95 26.18 2.81
N SER A 105 -17.70 25.88 3.88
CA SER A 105 -18.90 26.65 4.23
C SER A 105 -18.57 28.10 4.58
N LEU A 106 -17.48 28.33 5.32
CA LEU A 106 -17.02 29.67 5.66
C LEU A 106 -16.61 30.45 4.41
N ALA A 107 -15.90 29.83 3.47
CA ALA A 107 -15.50 30.48 2.24
C ALA A 107 -16.71 30.89 1.39
N ILE A 108 -17.66 29.97 1.17
CA ILE A 108 -18.90 30.25 0.42
C ILE A 108 -19.71 31.35 1.13
N PHE A 109 -19.80 31.29 2.45
CA PHE A 109 -20.47 32.29 3.27
C PHE A 109 -19.87 33.69 3.13
N GLY A 110 -18.54 33.79 3.17
CA GLY A 110 -17.82 35.05 2.95
C GLY A 110 -17.97 35.59 1.53
N LEU A 111 -17.87 34.73 0.52
CA LEU A 111 -18.11 35.09 -0.88
C LEU A 111 -19.53 35.60 -1.09
N LEU A 112 -20.54 34.93 -0.53
CA LEU A 112 -21.94 35.34 -0.63
C LEU A 112 -22.15 36.76 -0.07
N GLN A 113 -21.60 37.05 1.11
CA GLN A 113 -21.66 38.38 1.70
C GLN A 113 -20.91 39.43 0.87
N PHE A 114 -19.73 39.08 0.34
CA PHE A 114 -18.93 39.97 -0.50
C PHE A 114 -19.69 40.40 -1.77
N PHE A 115 -20.31 39.45 -2.47
CA PHE A 115 -21.09 39.75 -3.67
C PHE A 115 -22.39 40.51 -3.37
N LEU A 116 -23.04 40.24 -2.23
CA LEU A 116 -24.25 40.96 -1.82
C LEU A 116 -23.95 42.40 -1.37
N ALA A 117 -22.79 42.64 -0.76
CA ALA A 117 -22.34 43.98 -0.40
C ALA A 117 -22.18 44.88 -1.64
N ARG A 118 -21.71 44.34 -2.77
CA ARG A 118 -21.62 45.06 -4.06
C ARG A 118 -22.98 45.54 -4.59
N ARG A 119 -24.05 44.79 -4.31
CA ARG A 119 -25.40 45.14 -4.81
C ARG A 119 -26.06 46.26 -4.02
N ARG A 120 -25.49 46.67 -2.88
CA ARG A 120 -25.98 47.85 -2.15
C ARG A 120 -25.30 49.09 -2.73
N PRO A 121 -26.07 50.06 -3.27
CA PRO A 121 -25.50 51.35 -3.62
C PRO A 121 -24.93 51.97 -2.35
N SER A 122 -23.65 52.35 -2.37
CA SER A 122 -22.99 53.02 -1.26
C SER A 122 -23.63 54.40 -1.06
N THR A 123 -24.52 54.51 -0.10
CA THR A 123 -24.90 55.82 0.44
C THR A 123 -23.76 56.28 1.36
N GLN A 124 -23.03 57.30 0.88
CA GLN A 124 -22.03 58.15 1.57
C GLN A 124 -20.55 57.75 1.45
N ASP A 125 -19.81 58.64 0.79
CA ASP A 125 -18.40 59.03 0.99
C ASP A 125 -17.37 57.91 1.23
N GLU A 126 -17.18 57.02 0.25
CA GLU A 126 -15.86 56.44 0.01
C GLU A 126 -15.18 57.22 -1.12
N THR A 127 -14.13 57.95 -0.75
CA THR A 127 -13.19 58.60 -1.66
C THR A 127 -12.65 57.59 -2.68
N SER A 128 -12.85 57.89 -3.97
CA SER A 128 -12.33 57.21 -5.17
C SER A 128 -13.02 55.88 -5.57
N PRO A 129 -13.81 55.86 -6.68
CA PRO A 129 -14.38 54.66 -7.30
C PRO A 129 -13.35 53.54 -7.57
N SER A 130 -12.10 53.95 -7.76
CA SER A 130 -10.92 53.11 -7.95
C SER A 130 -10.76 52.03 -6.86
N GLU A 131 -10.84 52.34 -5.57
CA GLU A 131 -10.44 51.35 -4.54
C GLU A 131 -11.42 50.18 -4.40
N ALA A 132 -12.72 50.44 -4.52
CA ALA A 132 -13.75 49.40 -4.49
C ALA A 132 -13.65 48.46 -5.70
N GLU A 133 -13.32 49.01 -6.87
CA GLU A 133 -13.03 48.25 -8.09
C GLU A 133 -11.78 47.40 -7.93
N HIS A 134 -10.66 47.96 -7.44
CA HIS A 134 -9.42 47.22 -7.18
C HIS A 134 -9.61 46.06 -6.18
N ARG A 135 -10.37 46.26 -5.09
CA ARG A 135 -10.70 45.19 -4.12
C ARG A 135 -11.48 44.05 -4.77
N PHE A 136 -12.40 44.39 -5.68
CA PHE A 136 -13.18 43.41 -6.42
C PHE A 136 -12.31 42.64 -7.43
N GLU A 137 -11.47 43.33 -8.19
CA GLU A 137 -10.54 42.73 -9.13
C GLU A 137 -9.60 41.75 -8.43
N MET A 138 -9.00 42.14 -7.31
CA MET A 138 -8.14 41.26 -6.52
C MET A 138 -8.86 40.02 -6.02
N SER A 139 -10.13 40.15 -5.63
CA SER A 139 -10.95 39.01 -5.19
C SER A 139 -11.29 38.06 -6.35
N MET A 140 -11.56 38.60 -7.54
CA MET A 140 -11.79 37.82 -8.76
C MET A 140 -10.51 37.12 -9.22
N LEU A 141 -9.36 37.79 -9.16
CA LEU A 141 -8.06 37.19 -9.44
C LEU A 141 -7.74 36.05 -8.48
N LEU A 142 -8.06 36.20 -7.19
CA LEU A 142 -7.85 35.16 -6.19
C LEU A 142 -8.80 33.96 -6.41
N LEU A 143 -10.06 34.21 -6.77
CA LEU A 143 -11.00 33.14 -7.15
C LEU A 143 -10.55 32.42 -8.43
N ALA A 144 -10.13 33.18 -9.45
CA ALA A 144 -9.60 32.64 -10.69
C ALA A 144 -8.32 31.83 -10.45
N PHE A 145 -7.44 32.29 -9.56
CA PHE A 145 -6.26 31.55 -9.12
C PHE A 145 -6.66 30.23 -8.46
N VAL A 146 -7.60 30.23 -7.52
CA VAL A 146 -8.07 28.99 -6.86
C VAL A 146 -8.67 28.01 -7.88
N LEU A 147 -9.46 28.49 -8.84
CA LEU A 147 -10.07 27.66 -9.89
C LEU A 147 -9.04 27.12 -10.87
N ALA A 148 -8.11 27.95 -11.34
CA ALA A 148 -7.04 27.55 -12.25
C ALA A 148 -6.07 26.58 -11.59
N TYR A 149 -5.72 26.83 -10.31
CA TYR A 149 -4.94 25.91 -9.49
C TYR A 149 -5.67 24.58 -9.34
N PHE A 150 -6.95 24.58 -8.95
CA PHE A 150 -7.73 23.34 -8.88
C PHE A 150 -7.76 22.57 -10.22
N ALA A 151 -7.97 23.28 -11.33
CA ALA A 151 -8.00 22.69 -12.68
C ALA A 151 -6.65 22.10 -13.10
N SER A 152 -5.53 22.72 -12.75
CA SER A 152 -4.19 22.23 -13.13
C SER A 152 -3.81 20.92 -12.44
N TYR A 153 -4.30 20.69 -11.22
CA TYR A 153 -4.08 19.43 -10.49
C TYR A 153 -5.16 18.38 -10.74
N LEU A 154 -6.27 18.74 -11.40
CA LEU A 154 -7.37 17.82 -11.68
C LEU A 154 -6.91 16.52 -12.38
N PRO A 155 -6.01 16.57 -13.38
CA PRO A 155 -5.44 15.38 -14.03
C PRO A 155 -4.51 14.58 -13.12
N PHE A 156 -3.85 15.23 -12.16
CA PHE A 156 -2.80 14.66 -11.31
C PHE A 156 -3.27 14.23 -9.92
N PHE A 157 -4.59 14.19 -9.66
CA PHE A 157 -5.15 13.79 -8.37
C PHE A 157 -4.67 12.41 -7.93
N VAL A 158 -3.73 12.41 -6.99
CA VAL A 158 -3.45 11.32 -6.05
C VAL A 158 -4.13 11.71 -4.74
N VAL A 159 -5.12 10.93 -4.31
CA VAL A 159 -6.13 11.38 -3.35
C VAL A 159 -5.52 11.81 -2.00
N GLY A 160 -5.98 12.95 -1.46
CA GLY A 160 -5.86 13.30 -0.03
C GLY A 160 -4.91 14.45 0.35
N ARG A 161 -3.83 14.71 -0.40
CA ARG A 161 -2.81 15.72 0.01
C ARG A 161 -2.99 17.12 -0.59
N TYR A 162 -3.86 17.28 -1.57
CA TYR A 162 -3.92 18.50 -2.39
C TYR A 162 -4.93 19.56 -1.95
N ARG A 163 -5.69 19.34 -0.86
CA ARG A 163 -6.55 20.40 -0.27
C ARG A 163 -5.75 21.43 0.52
N ILE A 164 -4.61 21.02 1.10
CA ILE A 164 -3.79 21.83 1.99
C ILE A 164 -3.43 23.20 1.38
N PRO A 165 -3.02 23.30 0.11
CA PRO A 165 -2.68 24.59 -0.50
C PRO A 165 -3.89 25.52 -0.71
N VAL A 166 -5.11 25.00 -0.83
CA VAL A 166 -6.32 25.81 -1.13
C VAL A 166 -6.96 26.37 0.15
N ILE A 167 -6.81 25.67 1.28
CA ILE A 167 -7.42 26.07 2.56
C ILE A 167 -7.09 27.51 2.97
N PRO A 168 -5.84 28.01 2.92
CA PRO A 168 -5.54 29.39 3.29
C PRO A 168 -6.33 30.43 2.49
N PHE A 169 -6.52 30.21 1.19
CA PHE A 169 -7.29 31.09 0.32
C PHE A 169 -8.79 31.04 0.65
N LEU A 170 -9.32 29.86 0.98
CA LEU A 170 -10.71 29.71 1.45
C LEU A 170 -10.95 30.42 2.78
N LEU A 171 -10.00 30.32 3.71
CA LEU A 171 -10.08 30.96 5.02
C LEU A 171 -10.06 32.49 4.93
N LEU A 172 -9.42 33.08 3.91
CA LEU A 172 -9.46 34.53 3.68
C LEU A 172 -10.90 35.02 3.47
N PHE A 173 -11.66 34.35 2.61
CA PHE A 173 -13.08 34.66 2.41
C PHE A 173 -13.90 34.37 3.67
N GLY A 174 -13.63 33.25 4.35
CA GLY A 174 -14.27 32.92 5.62
C GLY A 174 -14.09 33.99 6.69
N ALA A 175 -12.87 34.52 6.84
CA ALA A 175 -12.56 35.58 7.77
C ALA A 175 -13.32 36.86 7.45
N TYR A 176 -13.42 37.24 6.17
CA TYR A 176 -14.25 38.37 5.74
C TYR A 176 -15.72 38.19 6.13
N GLY A 177 -16.31 37.01 5.88
CA GLY A 177 -17.69 36.72 6.24
C GLY A 177 -17.94 36.81 7.75
N LEU A 178 -17.03 36.29 8.57
CA LEU A 178 -17.11 36.36 10.03
C LEU A 178 -16.93 37.79 10.55
N TYR A 179 -16.03 38.57 9.95
CA TYR A 179 -15.85 39.98 10.26
C TYR A 179 -17.13 40.79 10.03
N CYS A 180 -17.80 40.57 8.90
CA CYS A 180 -19.08 41.21 8.59
C CYS A 180 -20.16 40.88 9.64
N VAL A 181 -20.26 39.62 10.09
CA VAL A 181 -21.18 39.23 11.18
C VAL A 181 -20.79 39.89 12.49
N GLY A 182 -19.50 39.93 12.83
CA GLY A 182 -18.99 40.61 14.02
C GLY A 182 -19.38 42.10 14.06
N ARG A 183 -19.31 42.79 12.92
CA ARG A 183 -19.78 44.18 12.80
C ARG A 183 -21.29 44.32 13.01
N LEU A 184 -22.10 43.34 12.60
CA LEU A 184 -23.54 43.35 12.86
C LEU A 184 -23.84 43.22 14.36
N PHE A 185 -23.11 42.36 15.07
CA PHE A 185 -23.21 42.27 16.53
C PHE A 185 -22.79 43.58 17.20
N ALA A 186 -21.66 44.15 16.79
CA ALA A 186 -21.16 45.42 17.33
C ALA A 186 -22.13 46.60 17.11
N SER A 187 -22.92 46.56 16.03
CA SER A 187 -23.94 47.58 15.70
C SER A 187 -25.33 47.24 16.26
N ALA A 188 -25.44 46.29 17.18
CA ALA A 188 -26.69 45.82 17.79
C ALA A 188 -27.75 45.32 16.78
N ARG A 189 -27.33 44.89 15.59
CA ARG A 189 -28.20 44.34 14.53
C ARG A 189 -28.34 42.82 14.69
N TRP A 190 -28.80 42.39 15.86
CA TRP A 190 -28.84 40.99 16.28
C TRP A 190 -29.65 40.09 15.34
N SER A 191 -30.82 40.55 14.87
CA SER A 191 -31.67 39.76 13.98
C SER A 191 -30.98 39.38 12.67
N MET A 192 -30.25 40.32 12.07
CA MET A 192 -29.47 40.08 10.86
C MET A 192 -28.24 39.22 11.13
N ALA A 193 -27.56 39.41 12.26
CA ALA A 193 -26.43 38.57 12.64
C ALA A 193 -26.85 37.11 12.82
N VAL A 194 -27.96 36.86 13.53
CA VAL A 194 -28.55 35.52 13.70
C VAL A 194 -28.99 34.94 12.37
N GLY A 195 -29.62 35.73 11.49
CA GLY A 195 -29.98 35.29 10.14
C GLY A 195 -28.77 34.81 9.33
N TRP A 196 -27.65 35.53 9.41
CA TRP A 196 -26.41 35.10 8.76
C TRP A 196 -25.80 33.85 9.37
N LEU A 197 -25.83 33.70 10.70
CA LEU A 197 -25.39 32.46 11.35
C LEU A 197 -26.26 31.26 10.94
N ALA A 198 -27.57 31.46 10.76
CA ALA A 198 -28.45 30.42 10.23
C ALA A 198 -28.08 30.03 8.79
N VAL A 199 -27.75 31.01 7.93
CA VAL A 199 -27.24 30.73 6.57
C VAL A 199 -25.94 29.93 6.63
N LEU A 200 -25.00 30.29 7.50
CA LEU A 200 -23.75 29.55 7.68
C LEU A 200 -24.02 28.10 8.13
N ALA A 201 -24.96 27.88 9.05
CA ALA A 201 -25.35 26.54 9.49
C ALA A 201 -25.95 25.71 8.34
N VAL A 202 -26.79 26.30 7.49
CA VAL A 202 -27.32 25.64 6.29
C VAL A 202 -26.20 25.29 5.31
N LEU A 203 -25.29 26.24 5.04
CA LEU A 203 -24.13 26.00 4.16
C LEU A 203 -23.23 24.88 4.69
N TYR A 204 -23.01 24.82 6.01
CA TYR A 204 -22.26 23.74 6.64
C TYR A 204 -22.96 22.38 6.49
N GLY A 205 -24.28 22.34 6.68
CA GLY A 205 -25.09 21.15 6.43
C GLY A 205 -24.94 20.65 5.00
N VAL A 206 -25.06 21.54 4.01
CA VAL A 206 -24.88 21.24 2.58
C VAL A 206 -23.45 20.77 2.28
N ALA A 207 -22.43 21.47 2.78
CA ALA A 207 -21.02 21.10 2.60
C ALA A 207 -20.64 19.78 3.30
N SER A 208 -21.47 19.30 4.21
CA SER A 208 -21.30 18.02 4.91
C SER A 208 -21.98 16.85 4.20
N ILE A 209 -22.73 17.10 3.12
CA ILE A 209 -23.35 16.07 2.30
C ILE A 209 -22.28 15.29 1.52
N ARG A 210 -22.35 13.97 1.59
CA ARG A 210 -21.45 13.07 0.84
C ARG A 210 -21.94 12.94 -0.60
N LEU A 211 -21.37 13.74 -1.50
CA LEU A 211 -21.70 13.70 -2.93
C LEU A 211 -21.38 12.36 -3.59
N VAL A 212 -20.28 11.73 -3.15
CA VAL A 212 -19.85 10.42 -3.62
C VAL A 212 -19.85 9.47 -2.41
N PRO A 213 -20.61 8.37 -2.45
CA PRO A 213 -20.54 7.34 -1.42
C PRO A 213 -19.13 6.78 -1.36
N HIS A 214 -18.48 6.95 -0.20
CA HIS A 214 -17.18 6.37 0.07
C HIS A 214 -17.22 5.72 1.45
N GLU A 215 -16.98 4.41 1.48
CA GLU A 215 -16.77 3.67 2.70
C GLU A 215 -15.28 3.50 2.94
N PRO A 216 -14.75 4.00 4.08
CA PRO A 216 -13.36 3.80 4.43
C PRO A 216 -13.04 2.30 4.50
N ASN A 217 -11.94 1.88 3.88
CA ASN A 217 -11.51 0.49 3.92
C ASN A 217 -10.98 0.14 5.33
N ARG A 218 -11.86 -0.37 6.19
CA ARG A 218 -11.53 -0.71 7.58
C ARG A 218 -10.52 -1.86 7.66
N ALA A 219 -10.59 -2.84 6.77
CA ALA A 219 -9.62 -3.92 6.72
C ALA A 219 -8.21 -3.38 6.44
N GLN A 220 -8.05 -2.55 5.41
CA GLN A 220 -6.77 -1.90 5.09
C GLN A 220 -6.24 -1.07 6.25
N TRP A 221 -7.11 -0.34 6.96
CA TRP A 221 -6.70 0.45 8.13
C TRP A 221 -6.07 -0.41 9.23
N HIS A 222 -6.72 -1.53 9.57
CA HIS A 222 -6.18 -2.49 10.53
C HIS A 222 -4.88 -3.16 10.03
N LEU A 223 -4.76 -3.51 8.74
CA LEU A 223 -3.53 -4.10 8.19
C LEU A 223 -2.33 -3.16 8.22
N LEU A 224 -2.55 -1.87 7.97
CA LEU A 224 -1.49 -0.85 8.11
C LEU A 224 -1.01 -0.75 9.55
N ARG A 225 -1.93 -0.73 10.53
CA ARG A 225 -1.60 -0.74 11.96
C ARG A 225 -0.86 -2.01 12.38
N ALA A 226 -1.30 -3.17 11.90
CA ALA A 226 -0.62 -4.44 12.14
C ALA A 226 0.84 -4.39 11.67
N SER A 227 1.08 -3.79 10.51
CA SER A 227 2.43 -3.59 9.95
C SER A 227 3.28 -2.69 10.83
N CYS A 228 2.71 -1.60 11.36
CA CYS A 228 3.40 -0.73 12.30
C CYS A 228 3.77 -1.47 13.59
N TYR A 229 2.83 -2.20 14.19
CA TYR A 229 3.11 -2.97 15.42
C TYR A 229 4.13 -4.08 15.20
N ARG A 230 4.14 -4.72 14.03
CA ARG A 230 5.16 -5.71 13.67
C ARG A 230 6.56 -5.09 13.59
N LEU A 231 6.69 -3.88 13.01
CA LEU A 231 7.97 -3.17 12.94
C LEU A 231 8.45 -2.67 14.31
N ASP A 232 7.52 -2.37 15.21
CA ASP A 232 7.77 -1.97 16.60
C ASP A 232 7.91 -3.17 17.56
N ASP A 233 8.12 -4.38 17.03
CA ASP A 233 8.27 -5.65 17.76
C ASP A 233 7.15 -5.94 18.78
N LYS A 234 5.91 -5.60 18.42
CA LYS A 234 4.68 -5.84 19.21
C LYS A 234 3.77 -6.86 18.52
N PRO A 235 4.17 -8.15 18.47
CA PRO A 235 3.46 -9.17 17.69
C PRO A 235 2.03 -9.43 18.16
N ASP A 236 1.75 -9.30 19.46
CA ASP A 236 0.39 -9.47 20.00
C ASP A 236 -0.60 -8.42 19.49
N LEU A 237 -0.17 -7.16 19.43
CA LEU A 237 -0.98 -6.08 18.88
C LEU A 237 -1.14 -6.26 17.37
N ALA A 238 -0.08 -6.66 16.67
CA ALA A 238 -0.16 -6.96 15.24
C ALA A 238 -1.18 -8.07 14.93
N ILE A 239 -1.19 -9.16 15.71
CA ILE A 239 -2.16 -10.25 15.57
C ILE A 239 -3.59 -9.76 15.80
N ARG A 240 -3.82 -8.95 16.85
CA ARG A 240 -5.15 -8.38 17.14
C ARG A 240 -5.66 -7.53 15.98
N GLU A 241 -4.80 -6.68 15.43
CA GLU A 241 -5.14 -5.84 14.27
C GLU A 241 -5.40 -6.70 13.01
N CYS A 242 -4.59 -7.73 12.74
CA CYS A 242 -4.86 -8.65 11.62
C CYS A 242 -6.21 -9.38 11.78
N ARG A 243 -6.59 -9.80 12.99
CA ARG A 243 -7.92 -10.39 13.25
C ARG A 243 -9.04 -9.38 13.01
N ALA A 244 -8.91 -8.16 13.52
CA ALA A 244 -9.88 -7.10 13.26
C ALA A 244 -9.99 -6.74 11.76
N ALA A 245 -8.89 -6.87 11.01
CA ALA A 245 -8.92 -6.71 9.55
C ALA A 245 -9.76 -7.81 8.87
N ILE A 246 -9.60 -9.07 9.28
CA ILE A 246 -10.37 -10.21 8.76
C ILE A 246 -11.84 -10.12 9.19
N GLU A 247 -12.14 -9.63 10.39
CA GLU A 247 -13.52 -9.37 10.82
C GLU A 247 -14.19 -8.31 9.93
N ALA A 248 -13.44 -7.28 9.52
CA ALA A 248 -13.93 -6.23 8.63
C ALA A 248 -14.06 -6.67 7.17
N ASP A 249 -13.19 -7.57 6.71
CA ASP A 249 -13.24 -8.19 5.39
C ASP A 249 -12.80 -9.66 5.45
N PRO A 250 -13.74 -10.61 5.64
CA PRO A 250 -13.43 -12.03 5.73
C PRO A 250 -12.88 -12.64 4.44
N ALA A 251 -13.00 -11.93 3.31
CA ALA A 251 -12.44 -12.35 2.03
C ALA A 251 -11.03 -11.82 1.80
N SER A 252 -10.49 -11.01 2.72
CA SER A 252 -9.15 -10.41 2.58
C SER A 252 -8.07 -11.48 2.59
N GLU A 253 -7.51 -11.77 1.41
CA GLU A 253 -6.38 -12.69 1.26
C GLU A 253 -5.16 -12.17 2.03
N GLU A 254 -5.00 -10.85 2.05
CA GLU A 254 -3.86 -10.19 2.68
C GLU A 254 -3.99 -10.19 4.20
N GLY A 255 -5.20 -10.02 4.74
CA GLY A 255 -5.45 -10.17 6.18
C GLY A 255 -5.13 -11.57 6.67
N HIS A 256 -5.59 -12.59 5.94
CA HIS A 256 -5.26 -13.97 6.24
C HIS A 256 -3.76 -14.26 6.15
N ARG A 257 -3.08 -13.83 5.08
CA ARG A 257 -1.64 -14.05 4.94
C ARG A 257 -0.83 -13.36 6.04
N ARG A 258 -1.13 -12.10 6.38
CA ARG A 258 -0.41 -11.38 7.46
C ARG A 258 -0.64 -11.99 8.82
N LEU A 259 -1.86 -12.43 9.12
CA LEU A 259 -2.14 -13.16 10.36
C LEU A 259 -1.31 -14.44 10.42
N ALA A 260 -1.27 -15.20 9.32
CA ALA A 260 -0.49 -16.42 9.22
C ALA A 260 1.02 -16.18 9.43
N ASP A 261 1.60 -15.13 8.86
CA ASP A 261 3.01 -14.75 9.09
C ASP A 261 3.29 -14.53 10.59
N MET A 262 2.38 -13.85 11.30
CA MET A 262 2.53 -13.57 12.72
C MET A 262 2.38 -14.82 13.59
N LEU A 263 1.45 -15.70 13.25
CA LEU A 263 1.27 -16.99 13.93
C LEU A 263 2.48 -17.91 13.71
N TYR A 264 3.00 -17.95 12.48
CA TYR A 264 4.21 -18.71 12.15
C TYR A 264 5.40 -18.23 12.97
N GLY A 265 5.58 -16.90 13.09
CA GLY A 265 6.63 -16.31 13.93
C GLY A 265 6.52 -16.65 15.41
N LYS A 266 5.30 -16.89 15.92
CA LYS A 266 5.04 -17.39 17.28
C LYS A 266 5.21 -18.90 17.44
N GLY A 267 5.45 -19.64 16.36
CA GLY A 267 5.50 -21.10 16.37
C GLY A 267 4.14 -21.78 16.31
N ASP A 268 3.04 -21.03 16.14
CA ASP A 268 1.71 -21.61 15.86
C ASP A 268 1.60 -21.97 14.38
N TYR A 269 2.29 -23.06 14.02
CA TYR A 269 2.29 -23.58 12.64
C TYR A 269 0.91 -24.06 12.17
N PRO A 270 0.09 -24.74 12.99
CA PRO A 270 -1.27 -25.12 12.60
C PRO A 270 -2.15 -23.91 12.25
N GLY A 271 -2.20 -22.89 13.12
CA GLY A 271 -2.96 -21.67 12.85
C GLY A 271 -2.43 -20.88 11.66
N ALA A 272 -1.11 -20.85 11.47
CA ALA A 272 -0.50 -20.26 10.29
C ALA A 272 -0.92 -20.98 8.99
N ALA A 273 -0.85 -22.33 8.98
CA ALA A 273 -1.24 -23.11 7.81
C ALA A 273 -2.73 -22.92 7.45
N GLU A 274 -3.62 -22.87 8.44
CA GLU A 274 -5.04 -22.60 8.20
C GLU A 274 -5.24 -21.26 7.49
N HIS A 275 -4.64 -20.18 8.01
CA HIS A 275 -4.80 -18.86 7.43
C HIS A 275 -4.09 -18.71 6.08
N TYR A 276 -2.92 -19.33 5.88
CA TYR A 276 -2.32 -19.36 4.54
C TYR A 276 -3.19 -20.14 3.54
N ALA A 277 -3.79 -21.26 3.93
CA ALA A 277 -4.71 -22.00 3.07
C ALA A 277 -5.90 -21.13 2.65
N ARG A 278 -6.54 -20.42 3.60
CA ARG A 278 -7.61 -19.45 3.28
C ARG A 278 -7.14 -18.35 2.32
N ALA A 279 -5.93 -17.82 2.49
CA ALA A 279 -5.37 -16.83 1.57
C ALA A 279 -5.19 -17.39 0.15
N VAL A 280 -4.73 -18.64 0.02
CA VAL A 280 -4.56 -19.34 -1.26
C VAL A 280 -5.89 -19.71 -1.90
N GLU A 281 -6.91 -20.08 -1.11
CA GLU A 281 -8.28 -20.34 -1.61
C GLU A 281 -8.89 -19.09 -2.24
N ARG A 282 -8.70 -17.92 -1.61
CA ARG A 282 -9.17 -16.64 -2.16
C ARG A 282 -8.37 -16.19 -3.37
N ARG A 283 -7.08 -16.50 -3.38
CA ARG A 283 -6.16 -16.12 -4.45
C ARG A 283 -5.27 -17.30 -4.86
N PRO A 284 -5.73 -18.13 -5.80
CA PRO A 284 -5.02 -19.36 -6.19
C PRO A 284 -3.61 -19.13 -6.73
N ASP A 285 -3.37 -17.98 -7.37
CA ASP A 285 -2.07 -17.52 -7.91
C ASP A 285 -1.15 -16.88 -6.85
N TYR A 286 -1.54 -16.90 -5.57
CA TYR A 286 -0.76 -16.27 -4.51
C TYR A 286 0.47 -17.09 -4.10
N MET A 287 1.51 -17.05 -4.93
CA MET A 287 2.73 -17.85 -4.75
C MET A 287 3.39 -17.68 -3.38
N GLN A 288 3.50 -16.45 -2.88
CA GLN A 288 4.12 -16.19 -1.57
C GLN A 288 3.35 -16.88 -0.44
N ALA A 289 2.02 -16.78 -0.45
CA ALA A 289 1.18 -17.45 0.56
C ALA A 289 1.26 -18.97 0.42
N ARG A 290 1.31 -19.51 -0.80
CA ARG A 290 1.45 -20.95 -1.06
C ARG A 290 2.83 -21.50 -0.64
N TYR A 291 3.90 -20.74 -0.86
CA TYR A 291 5.24 -21.10 -0.37
C TYR A 291 5.29 -21.10 1.16
N ASN A 292 4.72 -20.07 1.80
CA ASN A 292 4.67 -19.99 3.26
C ASN A 292 3.75 -21.07 3.88
N LEU A 293 2.67 -21.44 3.19
CA LEU A 293 1.84 -22.60 3.54
C LEU A 293 2.68 -23.88 3.57
N ALA A 294 3.47 -24.14 2.52
CA ALA A 294 4.34 -25.31 2.46
C ALA A 294 5.38 -25.31 3.60
N MET A 295 5.94 -24.15 3.96
CA MET A 295 6.82 -24.01 5.14
C MET A 295 6.09 -24.37 6.45
N ALA A 296 4.87 -23.86 6.65
CA ALA A 296 4.05 -24.15 7.83
C ALA A 296 3.66 -25.64 7.92
N LEU A 297 3.37 -26.28 6.79
CA LEU A 297 3.09 -27.71 6.70
C LEU A 297 4.33 -28.56 6.98
N LEU A 298 5.50 -28.16 6.45
CA LEU A 298 6.77 -28.82 6.72
C LEU A 298 7.13 -28.79 8.22
N ALA A 299 6.89 -27.66 8.89
CA ALA A 299 7.09 -27.55 10.34
C ALA A 299 6.16 -28.49 11.14
N GLN A 300 4.98 -28.81 10.60
CA GLN A 300 4.04 -29.79 11.15
C GLN A 300 4.32 -31.24 10.73
N ARG A 301 5.41 -31.50 9.99
CA ARG A 301 5.72 -32.82 9.38
C ARG A 301 4.66 -33.34 8.39
N ARG A 302 3.83 -32.45 7.85
CA ARG A 302 2.83 -32.76 6.82
C ARG A 302 3.49 -32.69 5.43
N HIS A 303 4.42 -33.62 5.20
CA HIS A 303 5.34 -33.56 4.06
C HIS A 303 4.64 -33.68 2.70
N GLU A 304 3.68 -34.59 2.56
CA GLU A 304 2.96 -34.81 1.29
C GLU A 304 2.18 -33.58 0.83
N GLU A 305 1.49 -32.91 1.76
CA GLU A 305 0.75 -31.68 1.46
C GLU A 305 1.68 -30.53 1.10
N ALA A 306 2.81 -30.40 1.80
CA ALA A 306 3.83 -29.41 1.46
C ALA A 306 4.43 -29.67 0.05
N ILE A 307 4.70 -30.93 -0.30
CA ILE A 307 5.19 -31.34 -1.62
C ILE A 307 4.19 -30.94 -2.71
N ALA A 308 2.89 -31.20 -2.51
CA ALA A 308 1.85 -30.84 -3.47
C ALA A 308 1.84 -29.33 -3.77
N HIS A 309 1.90 -28.49 -2.73
CA HIS A 309 1.95 -27.04 -2.90
C HIS A 309 3.23 -26.57 -3.61
N LEU A 310 4.39 -27.16 -3.29
CA LEU A 310 5.66 -26.78 -3.90
C LEU A 310 5.78 -27.24 -5.35
N ARG A 311 5.31 -28.45 -5.70
CA ARG A 311 5.24 -28.92 -7.08
C ARG A 311 4.37 -28.01 -7.94
N TRP A 312 3.22 -27.59 -7.42
CA TRP A 312 2.38 -26.63 -8.11
C TRP A 312 3.13 -25.33 -8.42
N ILE A 313 3.91 -24.79 -7.47
CA ILE A 313 4.70 -23.57 -7.69
C ILE A 313 5.73 -23.79 -8.81
N VAL A 314 6.43 -24.94 -8.79
CA VAL A 314 7.43 -25.28 -9.82
C VAL A 314 6.79 -25.42 -11.21
N GLU A 315 5.61 -26.04 -11.31
CA GLU A 315 4.88 -26.24 -12.56
C GLU A 315 4.40 -24.93 -13.19
N HIS A 316 3.93 -23.99 -12.37
CA HIS A 316 3.31 -22.75 -12.86
C HIS A 316 4.34 -21.62 -12.98
N HIS A 317 5.41 -21.67 -12.19
CA HIS A 317 6.42 -20.63 -12.10
C HIS A 317 7.81 -21.24 -11.88
N ALA A 318 8.37 -21.82 -12.95
CA ALA A 318 9.74 -22.29 -12.98
C ALA A 318 10.71 -21.11 -12.83
N ASN A 319 11.79 -21.28 -12.04
CA ASN A 319 12.96 -20.38 -11.88
C ASN A 319 13.08 -19.64 -10.54
N GLN A 320 12.67 -20.26 -9.43
CA GLN A 320 12.99 -19.76 -8.09
C GLN A 320 13.84 -20.79 -7.31
N PRO A 321 15.14 -20.51 -7.05
CA PRO A 321 16.05 -21.49 -6.42
C PRO A 321 15.62 -21.88 -5.01
N ASN A 322 15.04 -20.95 -4.25
CA ASN A 322 14.46 -21.20 -2.92
C ASN A 322 13.30 -22.20 -2.95
N VAL A 323 12.47 -22.23 -4.01
CA VAL A 323 11.37 -23.19 -4.15
C VAL A 323 11.92 -24.60 -4.36
N HIS A 324 12.88 -24.76 -5.27
CA HIS A 324 13.55 -26.05 -5.50
C HIS A 324 14.29 -26.53 -4.25
N TYR A 325 14.98 -25.63 -3.54
CA TYR A 325 15.63 -25.95 -2.27
C TYR A 325 14.62 -26.43 -1.22
N LEU A 326 13.49 -25.74 -1.05
CA LEU A 326 12.47 -26.13 -0.08
C LEU A 326 11.78 -27.44 -0.48
N LEU A 327 11.52 -27.66 -1.78
CA LEU A 327 10.99 -28.93 -2.28
C LEU A 327 11.98 -30.07 -2.00
N GLY A 328 13.28 -29.86 -2.26
CA GLY A 328 14.31 -30.84 -1.94
C GLY A 328 14.40 -31.17 -0.45
N ARG A 329 14.26 -30.16 0.43
CA ARG A 329 14.18 -30.38 1.88
C ARG A 329 12.96 -31.19 2.29
N THR A 330 11.83 -30.90 1.67
CA THR A 330 10.56 -31.55 1.98
C THR A 330 10.54 -32.99 1.49
N LEU A 331 11.04 -33.27 0.28
CA LEU A 331 11.20 -34.62 -0.28
C LEU A 331 12.15 -35.47 0.57
N ARG A 332 13.28 -34.91 0.99
CA ARG A 332 14.21 -35.62 1.88
C ARG A 332 13.54 -35.98 3.21
N ALA A 333 12.73 -35.09 3.77
CA ALA A 333 11.99 -35.34 5.00
C ALA A 333 10.88 -36.40 4.82
N ALA A 334 10.29 -36.49 3.63
CA ALA A 334 9.34 -37.55 3.24
C ALA A 334 10.03 -38.91 2.93
N GLY A 335 11.36 -38.94 2.83
CA GLY A 335 12.13 -40.15 2.49
C GLY A 335 12.50 -40.29 1.01
N ASP A 336 12.03 -39.40 0.13
CA ASP A 336 12.44 -39.37 -1.29
C ASP A 336 13.80 -38.65 -1.44
N VAL A 337 14.86 -39.42 -1.17
CA VAL A 337 16.25 -38.93 -1.19
C VAL A 337 16.73 -38.59 -2.60
N GLU A 338 16.35 -39.37 -3.61
CA GLU A 338 16.76 -39.10 -5.00
C GLU A 338 16.04 -37.89 -5.58
N GLY A 339 14.73 -37.77 -5.34
CA GLY A 339 13.97 -36.57 -5.68
C GLY A 339 14.54 -35.33 -4.99
N ALA A 340 14.96 -35.44 -3.73
CA ALA A 340 15.62 -34.34 -3.03
C ALA A 340 16.94 -33.92 -3.68
N ALA A 341 17.80 -34.88 -4.05
CA ALA A 341 19.07 -34.60 -4.71
C ALA A 341 18.85 -33.85 -6.03
N GLU A 342 17.85 -34.26 -6.82
CA GLU A 342 17.52 -33.61 -8.08
C GLU A 342 17.06 -32.15 -7.89
N GLN A 343 16.21 -31.90 -6.90
CA GLN A 343 15.77 -30.54 -6.62
C GLN A 343 16.90 -29.65 -6.07
N TYR A 344 17.83 -30.19 -5.28
CA TYR A 344 19.02 -29.43 -4.89
C TYR A 344 19.93 -29.11 -6.08
N ARG A 345 20.15 -30.05 -7.01
CA ARG A 345 20.88 -29.77 -8.26
C ARG A 345 20.19 -28.67 -9.06
N ARG A 346 18.85 -28.68 -9.14
CA ARG A 346 18.10 -27.63 -9.83
C ARG A 346 18.23 -26.27 -9.15
N ALA A 347 18.20 -26.22 -7.82
CA ALA A 347 18.46 -24.99 -7.07
C ALA A 347 19.86 -24.43 -7.34
N ILE A 348 20.89 -25.30 -7.35
CA ILE A 348 22.28 -24.93 -7.68
C ILE A 348 22.41 -24.47 -9.14
N ALA A 349 21.73 -25.13 -10.08
CA ALA A 349 21.77 -24.74 -11.49
C ALA A 349 21.15 -23.35 -11.73
N LEU A 350 20.10 -23.00 -10.97
CA LEU A 350 19.48 -21.67 -11.01
C LEU A 350 20.31 -20.63 -10.26
N GLN A 351 20.94 -21.03 -9.16
CA GLN A 351 21.74 -20.18 -8.30
C GLN A 351 22.99 -20.93 -7.82
N PRO A 352 24.13 -20.80 -8.53
CA PRO A 352 25.36 -21.52 -8.20
C PRO A 352 25.99 -21.16 -6.85
N ASP A 353 25.56 -20.08 -6.21
CA ASP A 353 25.98 -19.65 -4.87
C ASP A 353 24.96 -20.04 -3.77
N TYR A 354 24.03 -20.96 -4.05
CA TYR A 354 23.07 -21.44 -3.05
C TYR A 354 23.72 -22.44 -2.07
N TYR A 355 24.51 -21.91 -1.13
CA TYR A 355 25.38 -22.70 -0.24
C TYR A 355 24.62 -23.76 0.58
N GLN A 356 23.37 -23.50 0.99
CA GLN A 356 22.57 -24.49 1.72
C GLN A 356 22.21 -25.71 0.84
N ALA A 357 22.01 -25.51 -0.46
CA ALA A 357 21.72 -26.58 -1.40
C ALA A 357 22.96 -27.45 -1.63
N HIS A 358 24.14 -26.83 -1.74
CA HIS A 358 25.41 -27.55 -1.79
C HIS A 358 25.63 -28.44 -0.56
N ASN A 359 25.45 -27.90 0.65
CA ASN A 359 25.57 -28.68 1.88
C ASN A 359 24.55 -29.83 1.98
N ASN A 360 23.30 -29.61 1.56
CA ASN A 360 22.28 -30.64 1.64
C ASN A 360 22.45 -31.73 0.57
N LEU A 361 22.92 -31.38 -0.62
CA LEU A 361 23.32 -32.34 -1.64
C LEU A 361 24.53 -33.17 -1.19
N ALA A 362 25.54 -32.52 -0.58
CA ALA A 362 26.69 -33.21 -0.01
C ALA A 362 26.30 -34.23 1.06
N ASN A 363 25.33 -33.90 1.92
CA ASN A 363 24.80 -34.83 2.92
C ASN A 363 24.16 -36.08 2.28
N ILE A 364 23.45 -35.91 1.15
CA ILE A 364 22.91 -37.05 0.40
C ILE A 364 24.04 -37.88 -0.22
N LEU A 365 25.06 -37.23 -0.79
CA LEU A 365 26.20 -37.91 -1.39
C LEU A 365 27.01 -38.72 -0.36
N ILE A 366 27.16 -38.22 0.88
CA ILE A 366 27.74 -38.99 1.99
C ILE A 366 26.92 -40.26 2.25
N ALA A 367 25.59 -40.15 2.34
CA ALA A 367 24.73 -41.31 2.56
C ALA A 367 24.79 -42.32 1.40
N GLN A 368 25.10 -41.87 0.19
CA GLN A 368 25.33 -42.70 -1.00
C GLN A 368 26.78 -43.24 -1.10
N GLY A 369 27.66 -42.96 -0.14
CA GLY A 369 29.08 -43.38 -0.17
C GLY A 369 29.97 -42.57 -1.13
N LYS A 370 29.45 -41.53 -1.78
CA LYS A 370 30.19 -40.66 -2.72
C LYS A 370 30.92 -39.54 -1.96
N VAL A 371 31.84 -39.95 -1.08
CA VAL A 371 32.50 -39.05 -0.11
C VAL A 371 33.28 -37.93 -0.78
N ASP A 372 33.96 -38.21 -1.90
CA ASP A 372 34.77 -37.20 -2.60
C ASP A 372 33.93 -36.07 -3.20
N GLN A 373 32.83 -36.41 -3.86
CA GLN A 373 31.89 -35.44 -4.40
C GLN A 373 31.22 -34.63 -3.28
N ALA A 374 30.94 -35.26 -2.13
CA ALA A 374 30.41 -34.55 -0.97
C ALA A 374 31.40 -33.50 -0.42
N ILE A 375 32.69 -33.86 -0.33
CA ILE A 375 33.76 -32.93 0.11
C ILE A 375 33.84 -31.71 -0.81
N GLU A 376 33.76 -31.90 -2.13
CA GLU A 376 33.73 -30.79 -3.09
C GLU A 376 32.57 -29.84 -2.83
N HIS A 377 31.36 -30.37 -2.63
CA HIS A 377 30.19 -29.55 -2.34
C HIS A 377 30.25 -28.87 -0.96
N TYR A 378 30.79 -29.51 0.07
CA TYR A 378 31.00 -28.84 1.37
C TYR A 378 32.03 -27.71 1.26
N ARG A 379 33.14 -27.93 0.55
CA ARG A 379 34.12 -26.87 0.27
C ARG A 379 33.48 -25.72 -0.49
N ARG A 380 32.68 -26.02 -1.52
CA ARG A 380 31.97 -24.98 -2.26
C ARG A 380 31.02 -24.17 -1.38
N ALA A 381 30.27 -24.84 -0.49
CA ALA A 381 29.41 -24.14 0.47
C ALA A 381 30.20 -23.20 1.39
N LEU A 382 31.40 -23.58 1.82
CA LEU A 382 32.28 -22.77 2.66
C LEU A 382 33.03 -21.68 1.90
N GLU A 383 33.34 -21.87 0.61
CA GLU A 383 33.86 -20.80 -0.26
C GLU A 383 32.83 -19.67 -0.40
N ILE A 384 31.55 -20.04 -0.52
CA ILE A 384 30.46 -19.08 -0.66
C ILE A 384 30.12 -18.44 0.69
N HIS A 385 30.05 -19.23 1.76
CA HIS A 385 29.71 -18.78 3.11
C HIS A 385 30.70 -19.35 4.14
N PRO A 386 31.85 -18.68 4.36
CA PRO A 386 32.92 -19.19 5.24
C PRO A 386 32.47 -19.50 6.67
N ASP A 387 31.50 -18.75 7.20
CA ASP A 387 30.99 -18.90 8.56
C ASP A 387 29.87 -19.94 8.69
N TYR A 388 29.70 -20.83 7.69
CA TYR A 388 28.65 -21.84 7.74
C TYR A 388 29.06 -23.07 8.56
N ASP A 389 28.91 -22.97 9.89
CA ASP A 389 29.31 -23.98 10.87
C ASP A 389 28.85 -25.40 10.53
N THR A 390 27.61 -25.54 10.06
CA THR A 390 27.05 -26.84 9.68
C THR A 390 27.84 -27.50 8.55
N ALA A 391 28.25 -26.74 7.52
CA ALA A 391 29.06 -27.28 6.44
C ALA A 391 30.49 -27.61 6.89
N ARG A 392 31.08 -26.81 7.79
CA ARG A 392 32.40 -27.08 8.38
C ARG A 392 32.43 -28.39 9.17
N GLN A 393 31.46 -28.59 10.06
CA GLN A 393 31.33 -29.83 10.84
C GLN A 393 31.11 -31.04 9.92
N ASN A 394 30.25 -30.89 8.90
CA ASN A 394 29.99 -31.96 7.93
C ASN A 394 31.24 -32.30 7.09
N LEU A 395 32.02 -31.29 6.68
CA LEU A 395 33.28 -31.46 5.97
C LEU A 395 34.32 -32.20 6.82
N GLU A 396 34.49 -31.79 8.07
CA GLU A 396 35.42 -32.47 9.00
C GLU A 396 35.04 -33.95 9.18
N LYS A 397 33.75 -34.24 9.36
CA LYS A 397 33.24 -35.61 9.46
C LYS A 397 33.52 -36.40 8.18
N ALA A 398 33.29 -35.81 7.01
CA ALA A 398 33.56 -36.43 5.71
C ALA A 398 35.06 -36.72 5.51
N LEU A 399 35.95 -35.78 5.87
CA LEU A 399 37.39 -35.95 5.77
C LEU A 399 37.91 -37.04 6.72
N ARG A 400 37.41 -37.10 7.96
CA ARG A 400 37.75 -38.19 8.89
C ARG A 400 37.28 -39.55 8.38
N SER A 401 36.08 -39.62 7.78
CA SER A 401 35.58 -40.86 7.17
C SER A 401 36.43 -41.30 5.98
N LYS A 402 37.00 -40.37 5.22
CA LYS A 402 37.92 -40.67 4.12
C LYS A 402 39.31 -41.09 4.60
N GLY A 403 39.75 -40.57 5.74
CA GLY A 403 41.07 -40.83 6.35
C GLY A 403 41.09 -41.82 7.52
N GLY A 404 39.99 -42.55 7.77
CA GLY A 404 39.89 -43.55 8.85
C GLY A 404 40.80 -44.77 8.59
N PRO A 405 41.32 -45.41 9.64
CA PRO A 405 42.54 -46.22 9.58
C PRO A 405 42.33 -47.54 8.84
N ASN A 406 43.14 -47.78 7.81
CA ASN A 406 43.48 -49.14 7.38
C ASN A 406 44.42 -49.79 8.40
#